data_AF-A0AAE3XDH1-F1
#
_entry.id   AF-A0AAE3XDH1-F1
#
_cell.length_a   1.000
_cell.length_b   1.000
_cell.length_c   1.000
_cell.angle_alpha   90.00
_cell.angle_beta   90.00
_cell.angle_gamma   90.00
#
_symmetry.space_group_name_H-M   'P 1'
#
loop_
_entity.id
_entity.type
_entity.pdbx_description
1 polymer ?
#
loop_
_entity_poly.entity_id
_entity_poly.type
_entity_poly.pdbx_seq_one_letter_code
_entity_poly.pdbx_strand_id
1 'polypeptide(L)'
;MTQLTPSFYFNLPTHYLLWTSLLRAGERCTRAQLRARVQRYRLPRAWPKALQGAVTLGLLRADGGELSLTATGQAIQDALPYQESDWALTHAELRQGQLLLRTDPAAARALRAALLADPATHLLLDALASLGGAATLSALTQRCARLDPGRTAQVLLTPAGAVHAAQAPGTPLPAGALRSSTAYQRKRLMTHAGLLGHAPLRAERLDPDADHWTLHPDLDLLD
;
A
#
# COMPACT_ATOMS: atom_id res chain seq x y z
N MET A 1 14.62 -19.70 4.64
CA MET A 1 14.25 -18.60 3.72
C MET A 1 13.48 -17.57 4.52
N THR A 2 14.04 -16.38 4.75
CA THR A 2 13.33 -15.30 5.43
C THR A 2 12.27 -14.77 4.47
N GLN A 3 11.00 -15.16 4.67
CA GLN A 3 9.89 -14.56 3.93
C GLN A 3 9.95 -13.05 4.16
N LEU A 4 10.19 -12.30 3.09
CA LEU A 4 10.12 -10.85 3.11
C LEU A 4 8.71 -10.49 3.56
N THR A 5 8.57 -9.83 4.72
CA THR A 5 7.27 -9.35 5.17
C THR A 5 6.75 -8.37 4.11
N PRO A 6 5.59 -8.64 3.48
CA PRO A 6 5.03 -7.76 2.46
C PRO A 6 4.77 -6.39 3.09
N SER A 7 5.61 -5.42 2.74
CA SER A 7 5.51 -4.06 3.24
C SER A 7 5.69 -3.08 2.09
N PHE A 8 4.92 -2.00 2.15
CA PHE A 8 5.19 -0.83 1.35
C PHE A 8 6.44 -0.14 1.89
N TYR A 9 7.09 0.66 1.05
CA TYR A 9 8.30 1.41 1.38
C TYR A 9 8.19 2.87 0.94
N PHE A 10 7.38 3.11 -0.07
CA PHE A 10 7.04 4.42 -0.57
C PHE A 10 5.56 4.68 -0.28
N ASN A 11 5.23 5.95 -0.11
CA ASN A 11 3.87 6.43 0.13
C ASN A 11 3.19 6.95 -1.14
N LEU A 12 3.89 6.93 -2.28
CA LEU A 12 3.35 7.36 -3.57
C LEU A 12 3.03 6.14 -4.44
N PRO A 13 1.78 5.99 -4.91
CA PRO A 13 1.32 4.81 -5.63
C PRO A 13 1.97 4.62 -7.01
N THR A 14 2.42 5.71 -7.64
CA THR A 14 3.10 5.67 -8.95
C THR A 14 4.32 4.77 -8.94
N HIS A 15 5.02 4.65 -7.81
CA HIS A 15 6.18 3.79 -7.67
C HIS A 15 5.83 2.31 -7.85
N TYR A 16 4.58 1.94 -7.67
CA TYR A 16 4.09 0.57 -7.76
C TYR A 16 3.35 0.31 -9.07
N LEU A 17 2.51 1.25 -9.49
CA LEU A 17 1.69 1.08 -10.70
C LEU A 17 2.50 1.21 -11.99
N LEU A 18 3.58 2.00 -12.00
CA LEU A 18 4.45 2.15 -13.18
C LEU A 18 4.87 0.79 -13.79
N TRP A 19 5.11 -0.22 -12.96
CA TRP A 19 5.64 -1.49 -13.47
C TRP A 19 4.66 -2.25 -14.37
N THR A 20 3.34 -2.01 -14.22
CA THR A 20 2.34 -2.62 -15.11
C THR A 20 2.37 -2.04 -16.52
N SER A 21 2.95 -0.84 -16.72
CA SER A 21 3.10 -0.26 -18.06
C SER A 21 4.37 -0.73 -18.80
N LEU A 22 5.26 -1.48 -18.13
CA LEU A 22 6.60 -1.82 -18.65
C LEU A 22 6.75 -3.28 -19.08
N LEU A 23 5.78 -4.13 -18.76
CA LEU A 23 5.72 -5.55 -19.11
C LEU A 23 4.54 -5.80 -20.03
N ARG A 24 4.65 -6.69 -21.01
CA ARG A 24 3.51 -7.15 -21.80
C ARG A 24 2.86 -8.39 -21.19
N ALA A 25 1.59 -8.63 -21.52
CA ALA A 25 0.90 -9.87 -21.19
C ALA A 25 1.72 -11.11 -21.60
N GLY A 26 1.89 -12.06 -20.67
CA GLY A 26 2.64 -13.31 -20.90
C GLY A 26 4.16 -13.15 -20.95
N GLU A 27 4.69 -11.92 -20.88
CA GLU A 27 6.12 -11.68 -20.89
C GLU A 27 6.77 -12.04 -19.55
N ARG A 28 8.00 -12.56 -19.63
CA ARG A 28 8.89 -12.75 -18.49
C ARG A 28 10.18 -11.97 -18.70
N CYS A 29 10.66 -11.31 -17.65
CA CYS A 29 11.95 -10.65 -17.71
C CYS A 29 12.62 -10.58 -16.33
N THR A 30 13.93 -10.38 -16.32
CA THR A 30 14.69 -10.13 -15.10
C THR A 30 14.46 -8.72 -14.58
N ARG A 31 14.78 -8.49 -13.30
CA ARG A 31 14.76 -7.14 -12.69
C ARG A 31 15.61 -6.12 -13.47
N ALA A 32 16.75 -6.54 -14.00
CA ALA A 32 17.65 -5.68 -14.76
C ALA A 32 17.05 -5.28 -16.12
N GLN A 33 16.45 -6.24 -16.83
CA GLN A 33 15.75 -5.97 -18.09
C GLN A 33 14.57 -5.03 -17.87
N LEU A 34 13.76 -5.26 -16.83
CA LEU A 34 12.64 -4.37 -16.52
C LEU A 34 13.10 -2.95 -16.19
N ARG A 35 14.16 -2.81 -15.38
CA ARG A 35 14.74 -1.52 -15.02
C ARG A 35 15.23 -0.75 -16.25
N ALA A 36 15.82 -1.43 -17.23
CA ALA A 36 16.34 -0.82 -18.46
C ALA A 36 15.23 -0.23 -19.34
N ARG A 37 13.97 -0.65 -19.18
CA ARG A 37 12.82 -0.11 -19.93
C ARG A 37 12.34 1.24 -19.43
N VAL A 38 12.70 1.62 -18.21
CA VAL A 38 12.34 2.92 -17.64
C VAL A 38 13.25 3.99 -18.23
N GLN A 39 12.69 4.86 -19.07
CA GLN A 39 13.41 5.92 -19.77
C GLN A 39 13.11 7.30 -19.20
N ARG A 40 11.84 7.61 -18.95
CA ARG A 40 11.35 8.95 -18.60
C ARG A 40 11.02 9.11 -17.12
N TYR A 41 10.63 8.04 -16.44
CA TYR A 41 10.27 8.08 -15.04
C TYR A 41 11.52 8.04 -14.14
N ARG A 42 11.67 9.06 -13.29
CA ARG A 42 12.77 9.09 -12.31
C ARG A 42 12.50 8.11 -11.18
N LEU A 43 13.04 6.90 -11.32
CA LEU A 43 12.95 5.88 -10.27
C LEU A 43 13.60 6.35 -8.97
N PRO A 44 13.03 5.98 -7.81
CA PRO A 44 13.65 6.26 -6.52
C PRO A 44 14.96 5.47 -6.38
N ARG A 45 15.88 5.96 -5.54
CA ARG A 45 17.17 5.27 -5.29
C ARG A 45 16.98 3.81 -4.84
N ALA A 46 15.99 3.58 -3.98
CA ALA A 46 15.59 2.24 -3.54
C ALA A 46 14.53 1.59 -4.46
N TRP A 47 14.65 1.72 -5.78
CA TRP A 47 13.70 1.15 -6.74
C TRP A 47 13.42 -0.36 -6.56
N PRO A 48 14.34 -1.22 -6.06
CA PRO A 48 13.98 -2.62 -5.80
C PRO A 48 12.87 -2.76 -4.76
N LYS A 49 12.75 -1.80 -3.82
CA LYS A 49 11.63 -1.74 -2.86
C LYS A 49 10.33 -1.31 -3.52
N ALA A 50 10.40 -0.50 -4.57
CA ALA A 50 9.24 -0.12 -5.37
C ALA A 50 8.71 -1.34 -6.12
N LEU A 51 9.60 -2.10 -6.77
CA LEU A 51 9.24 -3.35 -7.42
C LEU A 51 8.68 -4.38 -6.43
N GLN A 52 9.28 -4.52 -5.25
CA GLN A 52 8.75 -5.39 -4.20
C GLN A 52 7.33 -4.99 -3.78
N GLY A 53 7.02 -3.69 -3.68
CA GLY A 53 5.67 -3.23 -3.38
C GLY A 53 4.67 -3.56 -4.49
N ALA A 54 5.08 -3.56 -5.77
CA ALA A 54 4.23 -4.01 -6.87
C ALA A 54 3.94 -5.52 -6.79
N VAL A 55 4.92 -6.33 -6.34
CA VAL A 55 4.69 -7.75 -6.01
C VAL A 55 3.73 -7.89 -4.82
N THR A 56 3.90 -7.08 -3.77
CA THR A 56 3.01 -7.08 -2.60
C THR A 56 1.56 -6.72 -2.97
N LEU A 57 1.35 -5.79 -3.90
CA LEU A 57 0.02 -5.46 -4.44
C LEU A 57 -0.54 -6.53 -5.39
N GLY A 58 0.20 -7.62 -5.61
CA GLY A 58 -0.19 -8.65 -6.55
C GLY A 58 -0.22 -8.17 -7.99
N LEU A 59 0.49 -7.10 -8.36
CA LEU A 59 0.59 -6.62 -9.76
C LEU A 59 1.58 -7.46 -10.55
N LEU A 60 2.66 -7.87 -9.88
CA LEU A 60 3.73 -8.67 -10.45
C LEU A 60 3.90 -9.97 -9.68
N ARG A 61 4.30 -11.02 -10.38
CA ARG A 61 4.81 -12.25 -9.79
C ARG A 61 6.32 -12.31 -9.96
N ALA A 62 7.02 -12.69 -8.90
CA ALA A 62 8.45 -13.00 -8.96
C ALA A 62 8.64 -14.51 -8.79
N ASP A 63 9.24 -15.16 -9.79
CA ASP A 63 9.50 -16.60 -9.80
C ASP A 63 10.87 -16.88 -10.43
N GLY A 64 11.72 -17.65 -9.77
CA GLY A 64 13.05 -18.00 -10.30
C GLY A 64 13.98 -16.82 -10.66
N GLY A 65 13.73 -15.60 -10.14
CA GLY A 65 14.46 -14.39 -10.51
C GLY A 65 13.86 -13.62 -11.71
N GLU A 66 12.83 -14.18 -12.33
CA GLU A 66 12.03 -13.54 -13.36
C GLU A 66 10.82 -12.82 -12.75
N LEU A 67 10.31 -11.86 -13.50
CA LEU A 67 9.12 -11.07 -13.21
C LEU A 67 8.13 -11.23 -14.35
N SER A 68 6.85 -11.32 -14.01
CA SER A 68 5.74 -11.32 -14.96
C SER A 68 4.54 -10.59 -14.38
N LEU A 69 3.62 -10.13 -15.23
CA LEU A 69 2.32 -9.62 -14.78
C LEU A 69 1.49 -10.76 -14.20
N THR A 70 0.77 -10.47 -13.11
CA THR A 70 -0.33 -11.33 -12.65
C THR A 70 -1.59 -11.05 -13.47
N ALA A 71 -2.66 -11.81 -13.23
CA ALA A 71 -3.98 -11.47 -13.78
C ALA A 71 -4.43 -10.05 -13.36
N THR A 72 -4.21 -9.67 -12.09
CA THR A 72 -4.50 -8.31 -11.59
C THR A 72 -3.64 -7.25 -12.28
N GLY A 73 -2.34 -7.51 -12.44
CA GLY A 73 -1.43 -6.62 -13.15
C GLY A 73 -1.81 -6.42 -14.61
N GLN A 74 -2.26 -7.49 -15.27
CA GLN A 74 -2.76 -7.43 -16.65
C GLN A 74 -4.05 -6.63 -16.74
N ALA A 75 -5.04 -6.91 -15.89
CA ALA A 75 -6.30 -6.17 -15.87
C ALA A 75 -6.07 -4.67 -15.63
N ILE A 76 -5.11 -4.33 -14.75
CA ILE A 76 -4.71 -2.94 -14.52
C ILE A 76 -4.04 -2.36 -15.76
N GLN A 77 -3.11 -3.07 -16.42
CA GLN A 77 -2.53 -2.62 -17.68
C GLN A 77 -3.60 -2.34 -18.74
N ASP A 78 -4.60 -3.21 -18.87
CA ASP A 78 -5.66 -3.08 -19.87
C ASP A 78 -6.59 -1.91 -19.56
N ALA A 79 -6.90 -1.70 -18.27
CA ALA A 79 -7.75 -0.60 -17.80
C ALA A 79 -7.03 0.77 -17.79
N LEU A 80 -5.70 0.75 -17.73
CA LEU A 80 -4.84 1.91 -17.63
C LEU A 80 -3.91 1.98 -18.86
N PRO A 81 -4.41 2.35 -20.06
CA PRO A 81 -3.63 2.38 -21.30
C PRO A 81 -2.71 3.61 -21.34
N TYR A 82 -1.85 3.77 -20.35
CA TYR A 82 -1.03 4.97 -20.16
C TYR A 82 0.41 4.77 -20.61
N GLN A 83 1.04 5.87 -21.04
CA GLN A 83 2.45 5.89 -21.36
C GLN A 83 3.30 6.28 -20.14
N GLU A 84 4.58 5.91 -20.16
CA GLU A 84 5.53 6.24 -19.09
C GLU A 84 5.59 7.76 -18.79
N SER A 85 5.43 8.61 -19.81
CA SER A 85 5.43 10.07 -19.66
C SER A 85 4.29 10.59 -18.79
N ASP A 86 3.12 9.98 -18.89
CA ASP A 86 1.94 10.39 -18.14
C ASP A 86 2.15 10.10 -16.65
N TRP A 87 2.82 8.97 -16.35
CA TRP A 87 3.21 8.61 -14.99
C TRP A 87 4.21 9.59 -14.36
N ALA A 88 5.11 10.19 -15.14
CA ALA A 88 6.04 11.18 -14.63
C ALA A 88 5.32 12.47 -14.21
N LEU A 89 4.33 12.92 -14.98
CA LEU A 89 3.49 14.08 -14.65
C LEU A 89 2.64 13.81 -13.41
N THR A 90 1.90 12.70 -13.40
CA THR A 90 1.10 12.25 -12.26
C THR A 90 1.97 12.16 -11.00
N HIS A 91 3.17 11.59 -11.10
CA HIS A 91 4.12 11.53 -9.98
C HIS A 91 4.54 12.91 -9.46
N ALA A 92 4.77 13.88 -10.34
CA ALA A 92 5.13 15.24 -9.93
C ALA A 92 4.01 15.91 -9.12
N GLU A 93 2.75 15.75 -9.54
CA GLU A 93 1.59 16.30 -8.82
C GLU A 93 1.40 15.64 -7.45
N LEU A 94 1.54 14.31 -7.38
CA LEU A 94 1.43 13.56 -6.12
C LEU A 94 2.51 13.98 -5.12
N ARG A 95 3.72 14.31 -5.59
CA ARG A 95 4.79 14.86 -4.74
C ARG A 95 4.46 16.24 -4.18
N GLN A 96 3.62 17.02 -4.86
CA GLN A 96 3.11 18.31 -4.38
C GLN A 96 1.92 18.14 -3.41
N GLY A 97 1.53 16.91 -3.10
CA GLY A 97 0.49 16.61 -2.12
C GLY A 97 -0.87 16.26 -2.72
N GLN A 98 -1.03 16.32 -4.04
CA GLN A 98 -2.26 15.90 -4.71
C GLN A 98 -2.55 14.41 -4.47
N LEU A 99 -3.83 14.05 -4.49
CA LEU A 99 -4.27 12.66 -4.36
C LEU A 99 -4.42 12.01 -5.73
N LEU A 100 -4.18 10.69 -5.79
CA LEU A 100 -4.30 9.97 -7.06
C LEU A 100 -5.76 9.99 -7.52
N LEU A 101 -6.71 9.82 -6.59
CA LEU A 101 -8.14 9.94 -6.87
C LEU A 101 -8.55 11.29 -7.50
N ARG A 102 -7.75 12.35 -7.33
CA ARG A 102 -8.02 13.67 -7.94
C ARG A 102 -7.28 13.86 -9.26
N THR A 103 -6.01 13.48 -9.32
CA THR A 103 -5.17 13.61 -10.53
C THR A 103 -5.54 12.60 -11.61
N ASP A 104 -5.72 11.33 -11.23
CA ASP A 104 -6.03 10.22 -12.13
C ASP A 104 -7.00 9.23 -11.45
N PRO A 105 -8.32 9.47 -11.56
CA PRO A 105 -9.34 8.64 -10.94
C PRO A 105 -9.31 7.19 -11.41
N ALA A 106 -8.92 6.93 -12.65
CA ALA A 106 -8.85 5.58 -13.19
C ALA A 106 -7.69 4.80 -12.57
N ALA A 107 -6.51 5.40 -12.46
CA ALA A 107 -5.40 4.81 -11.72
C ALA A 107 -5.71 4.63 -10.23
N ALA A 108 -6.50 5.52 -9.62
CA ALA A 108 -6.96 5.36 -8.24
C ALA A 108 -7.90 4.17 -8.08
N ARG A 109 -8.83 3.93 -9.01
CA ARG A 109 -9.68 2.72 -9.02
C ARG A 109 -8.86 1.45 -9.17
N ALA A 110 -7.88 1.43 -10.07
CA ALA A 110 -6.96 0.31 -10.21
C ALA A 110 -6.17 0.04 -8.93
N LEU A 111 -5.62 1.09 -8.30
CA LEU A 111 -4.96 0.97 -7.00
C LEU A 111 -5.90 0.41 -5.93
N ARG A 112 -7.15 0.87 -5.91
CA ARG A 112 -8.17 0.38 -4.98
C ARG A 112 -8.41 -1.10 -5.18
N ALA A 113 -8.66 -1.55 -6.41
CA ALA A 113 -8.86 -2.96 -6.70
C ALA A 113 -7.66 -3.82 -6.24
N ALA A 114 -6.43 -3.36 -6.50
CA ALA A 114 -5.22 -4.04 -6.05
C ALA A 114 -5.09 -4.07 -4.51
N LEU A 115 -5.45 -2.98 -3.82
CA LEU A 115 -5.44 -2.93 -2.37
C LEU A 115 -6.52 -3.81 -1.75
N LEU A 116 -7.72 -3.86 -2.34
CA LEU A 116 -8.81 -4.73 -1.89
C LEU A 116 -8.45 -6.21 -2.10
N ALA A 117 -7.63 -6.56 -3.09
CA ALA A 117 -7.11 -7.92 -3.22
C ALA A 117 -6.10 -8.30 -2.10
N ASP A 118 -5.54 -7.33 -1.36
CA ASP A 118 -4.63 -7.59 -0.23
C ASP A 118 -5.44 -7.81 1.07
N PRO A 119 -5.38 -9.01 1.70
CA PRO A 119 -6.17 -9.26 2.88
C PRO A 119 -5.73 -8.46 4.11
N ALA A 120 -4.54 -7.86 4.11
CA ALA A 120 -4.18 -6.87 5.13
C ALA A 120 -4.97 -5.55 4.99
N THR A 121 -5.44 -5.19 3.80
CA THR A 121 -6.35 -4.06 3.61
C THR A 121 -7.73 -4.40 4.17
N HIS A 122 -8.26 -5.59 3.87
CA HIS A 122 -9.54 -6.04 4.44
C HIS A 122 -9.54 -6.02 5.96
N LEU A 123 -8.49 -6.55 6.61
CA LEU A 123 -8.35 -6.50 8.06
C LEU A 123 -8.48 -5.05 8.62
N LEU A 124 -7.88 -4.07 7.94
CA LEU A 124 -7.95 -2.67 8.37
C LEU A 124 -9.34 -2.08 8.15
N LEU A 125 -9.98 -2.38 7.02
CA LEU A 125 -11.32 -1.91 6.70
C LEU A 125 -12.37 -2.50 7.65
N ASP A 126 -12.31 -3.82 7.90
CA ASP A 126 -13.21 -4.52 8.83
C ASP A 126 -13.04 -3.98 10.26
N ALA A 127 -11.79 -3.77 10.68
CA ALA A 127 -11.49 -3.17 11.97
C ALA A 127 -12.05 -1.75 12.09
N LEU A 128 -11.85 -0.89 11.07
CA LEU A 128 -12.42 0.46 11.04
C LEU A 128 -13.95 0.45 11.05
N ALA A 129 -14.58 -0.37 10.21
CA ALA A 129 -16.03 -0.50 10.15
C ALA A 129 -16.61 -0.88 11.52
N SER A 130 -15.99 -1.84 12.21
CA SER A 130 -16.40 -2.26 13.56
C SER A 130 -16.15 -1.22 14.66
N LEU A 131 -15.37 -0.17 14.38
CA LEU A 131 -15.13 0.98 15.27
C LEU A 131 -15.96 2.21 14.87
N GLY A 132 -16.96 2.06 13.99
CA GLY A 132 -17.80 3.17 13.54
C GLY A 132 -17.21 4.00 12.40
N GLY A 133 -16.25 3.43 11.66
CA GLY A 133 -15.66 4.04 10.46
C GLY A 133 -14.53 5.03 10.72
N ALA A 134 -14.22 5.34 11.98
CA ALA A 134 -13.09 6.19 12.35
C ALA A 134 -12.39 5.69 13.61
N ALA A 135 -11.06 5.68 13.62
CA ALA A 135 -10.27 5.25 14.79
C ALA A 135 -8.87 5.89 14.80
N THR A 136 -8.26 5.96 15.98
CA THR A 136 -6.81 6.20 16.10
C THR A 136 -6.05 4.95 15.65
N LEU A 137 -4.80 5.09 15.21
CA LEU A 137 -3.98 3.94 14.84
C LEU A 137 -3.81 2.94 16.01
N SER A 138 -3.74 3.44 17.25
CA SER A 138 -3.70 2.60 18.45
C SER A 138 -4.96 1.73 18.59
N ALA A 139 -6.15 2.34 18.53
CA ALA A 139 -7.43 1.64 18.61
C ALA A 139 -7.63 0.68 17.42
N LEU A 140 -7.25 1.12 16.22
CA LEU A 140 -7.27 0.30 15.00
C LEU A 140 -6.38 -0.93 15.15
N THR A 141 -5.14 -0.76 15.61
CA THR A 141 -4.19 -1.86 15.80
C THR A 141 -4.70 -2.88 16.82
N GLN A 142 -5.25 -2.41 17.95
CA GLN A 142 -5.85 -3.30 18.94
C GLN A 142 -7.05 -4.06 18.37
N ARG A 143 -7.87 -3.42 17.54
CA ARG A 143 -9.00 -4.08 16.90
C ARG A 143 -8.55 -5.11 15.87
N CYS A 144 -7.59 -4.77 15.02
CA CYS A 144 -6.95 -5.71 14.09
C CYS A 144 -6.36 -6.92 14.84
N ALA A 145 -5.66 -6.68 15.96
CA ALA A 145 -5.05 -7.75 16.76
C ALA A 145 -6.09 -8.73 17.33
N ARG A 146 -7.33 -8.27 17.58
CA ARG A 146 -8.44 -9.14 18.00
C ARG A 146 -9.05 -9.93 16.84
N LEU A 147 -9.07 -9.36 15.63
CA LEU A 147 -9.63 -10.01 14.43
C LEU A 147 -8.66 -11.03 13.84
N ASP A 148 -7.39 -10.65 13.66
CA ASP A 148 -6.32 -11.49 13.12
C ASP A 148 -4.97 -11.08 13.74
N PRO A 149 -4.56 -11.71 14.86
CA PRO A 149 -3.31 -11.39 15.54
C PRO A 149 -2.08 -11.60 14.64
N GLY A 150 -2.09 -12.67 13.84
CA GLY A 150 -0.96 -13.06 12.99
C GLY A 150 -0.69 -12.03 11.90
N ARG A 151 -1.75 -11.61 11.20
CA ARG A 151 -1.65 -10.58 10.16
C ARG A 151 -1.37 -9.21 10.74
N THR A 152 -1.94 -8.87 11.90
CA THR A 152 -1.63 -7.63 12.60
C THR A 152 -0.14 -7.54 12.95
N ALA A 153 0.44 -8.62 13.46
CA ALA A 153 1.86 -8.71 13.76
C ALA A 153 2.74 -8.49 12.52
N GLN A 154 2.32 -9.01 11.36
CA GLN A 154 3.05 -8.84 10.11
C GLN A 154 2.98 -7.40 9.56
N VAL A 155 1.82 -6.75 9.67
CA VAL A 155 1.53 -5.50 8.96
C VAL A 155 1.82 -4.27 9.83
N LEU A 156 1.45 -4.30 11.11
CA LEU A 156 1.44 -3.12 11.98
C LEU A 156 2.47 -3.16 13.10
N LEU A 157 2.91 -4.35 13.56
CA LEU A 157 3.75 -4.47 14.76
C LEU A 157 5.23 -4.73 14.44
N THR A 158 6.13 -4.12 15.21
CA THR A 158 7.53 -4.56 15.27
C THR A 158 7.59 -5.97 15.88
N PRO A 159 8.70 -6.73 15.70
CA PRO A 159 8.84 -8.03 16.36
C PRO A 159 8.62 -7.96 17.89
N ALA A 160 9.15 -6.92 18.55
CA ALA A 160 8.92 -6.68 19.97
C ALA A 160 7.46 -6.36 20.29
N GLY A 161 6.81 -5.52 19.48
CA GLY A 161 5.38 -5.22 19.62
C GLY A 161 4.49 -6.46 19.44
N ALA A 162 4.84 -7.35 18.53
CA ALA A 162 4.13 -8.62 18.31
C ALA A 162 4.24 -9.57 19.50
N VAL A 163 5.43 -9.69 20.09
CA VAL A 163 5.63 -10.46 21.33
C VAL A 163 4.80 -9.89 22.47
N HIS A 164 4.82 -8.57 22.66
CA HIS A 164 3.99 -7.91 23.68
C HIS A 164 2.49 -8.17 23.47
N ALA A 165 2.00 -7.98 22.24
CA ALA A 165 0.60 -8.19 21.92
C ALA A 165 0.14 -9.64 22.15
N ALA A 166 1.02 -10.61 21.95
CA ALA A 166 0.75 -12.02 22.23
C ALA A 166 0.75 -12.34 23.74
N GLN A 167 1.63 -11.72 24.52
CA GLN A 167 1.76 -11.95 25.95
C GLN A 167 0.68 -11.24 26.78
N ALA A 168 0.25 -10.06 26.35
CA ALA A 168 -0.73 -9.24 27.07
C ALA A 168 -1.83 -8.71 26.12
N PRO A 169 -2.70 -9.58 25.58
CA PRO A 169 -3.78 -9.17 24.69
C PRO A 169 -4.69 -8.12 25.33
N GLY A 170 -5.05 -7.08 24.57
CA GLY A 170 -5.95 -6.02 25.04
C GLY A 170 -5.28 -4.95 25.91
N THR A 171 -4.00 -5.10 26.25
CA THR A 171 -3.25 -4.01 26.89
C THR A 171 -2.77 -2.98 25.87
N PRO A 172 -2.60 -1.71 26.27
CA PRO A 172 -1.96 -0.70 25.43
C PRO A 172 -0.58 -1.17 24.94
N LEU A 173 -0.28 -0.91 23.67
CA LEU A 173 1.01 -1.24 23.09
C LEU A 173 2.09 -0.28 23.61
N PRO A 174 3.31 -0.74 23.90
CA PRO A 174 4.38 0.14 24.33
C PRO A 174 4.82 1.08 23.20
N ALA A 175 5.46 2.19 23.57
CA ALA A 175 6.06 3.11 22.60
C ALA A 175 7.03 2.35 21.67
N GLY A 176 6.92 2.57 20.35
CA GLY A 176 7.75 1.88 19.35
C GLY A 176 7.31 0.43 19.02
N ALA A 177 6.20 -0.05 19.56
CA ALA A 177 5.63 -1.34 19.18
C ALA A 177 5.12 -1.38 17.72
N LEU A 178 4.87 -0.21 17.12
CA LEU A 178 4.31 -0.08 15.79
C LEU A 178 5.38 0.13 14.71
N ARG A 179 5.16 -0.44 13.54
CA ARG A 179 5.89 -0.14 12.31
C ARG A 179 5.39 1.17 11.72
N SER A 180 5.74 2.29 12.34
CA SER A 180 5.19 3.60 11.99
C SER A 180 5.35 3.96 10.51
N SER A 181 6.48 3.63 9.89
CA SER A 181 6.70 3.87 8.45
C SER A 181 5.76 3.04 7.57
N THR A 182 5.58 1.75 7.87
CA THR A 182 4.68 0.85 7.13
C THR A 182 3.22 1.26 7.29
N ALA A 183 2.79 1.59 8.52
CA ALA A 183 1.45 2.10 8.79
C ALA A 183 1.18 3.38 8.00
N TYR A 184 2.12 4.35 8.04
CA TYR A 184 2.03 5.60 7.29
C TYR A 184 1.95 5.37 5.76
N GLN A 185 2.81 4.53 5.20
CA GLN A 185 2.82 4.24 3.76
C GLN A 185 1.51 3.57 3.33
N ARG A 186 1.02 2.62 4.11
CA ARG A 186 -0.24 1.93 3.83
C ARG A 186 -1.43 2.87 3.93
N LYS A 187 -1.52 3.68 4.99
CA LYS A 187 -2.51 4.75 5.12
C LYS A 187 -2.52 5.61 3.86
N ARG A 188 -1.33 6.01 3.41
CA ARG A 188 -1.19 6.86 2.24
C ARG A 188 -1.72 6.24 0.98
N LEU A 189 -1.36 4.99 0.69
CA LEU A 189 -1.88 4.28 -0.47
C LEU A 189 -3.40 4.13 -0.42
N MET A 190 -3.96 3.82 0.75
CA MET A 190 -5.40 3.75 0.95
C MET A 190 -6.10 5.10 0.75
N THR A 191 -5.51 6.22 1.19
CA THR A 191 -6.03 7.57 0.90
C THR A 191 -5.93 7.91 -0.60
N HIS A 192 -4.83 7.57 -1.27
CA HIS A 192 -4.70 7.78 -2.72
C HIS A 192 -5.74 6.97 -3.51
N ALA A 193 -6.09 5.78 -3.04
CA ALA A 193 -7.12 4.91 -3.59
C ALA A 193 -8.55 5.32 -3.22
N GLY A 194 -8.74 6.30 -2.33
CA GLY A 194 -10.06 6.68 -1.82
C GLY A 194 -10.73 5.64 -0.91
N LEU A 195 -9.95 4.76 -0.28
CA LEU A 195 -10.44 3.88 0.80
C LEU A 195 -10.52 4.63 2.14
N LEU A 196 -9.63 5.61 2.33
CA LEU A 196 -9.63 6.47 3.51
C LEU A 196 -9.86 7.92 3.11
N GLY A 197 -10.52 8.67 3.99
CA GLY A 197 -10.65 10.12 3.90
C GLY A 197 -9.29 10.83 3.90
N HIS A 198 -9.26 12.04 3.36
CA HIS A 198 -8.08 12.89 3.40
C HIS A 198 -7.92 13.52 4.78
N ALA A 199 -6.86 13.13 5.49
CA ALA A 199 -6.42 13.82 6.69
C ALA A 199 -5.00 14.38 6.46
N PRO A 200 -4.67 15.58 6.98
CA PRO A 200 -3.30 16.07 6.94
C PRO A 200 -2.40 15.09 7.69
N LEU A 201 -1.44 14.51 6.99
CA LEU A 201 -0.51 13.56 7.60
C LEU A 201 0.73 14.28 8.10
N ARG A 202 1.09 14.03 9.36
CA ARG A 202 2.34 14.52 9.94
C ARG A 202 3.42 13.44 9.75
N ALA A 203 4.37 13.71 8.86
CA ALA A 203 5.40 12.75 8.45
C ALA A 203 6.51 12.55 9.50
N GLU A 204 6.67 13.46 10.45
CA GLU A 204 7.92 13.55 11.23
C GLU A 204 7.94 12.71 12.51
N ARG A 205 6.77 12.28 13.02
CA ARG A 205 6.62 11.28 14.08
C ARG A 205 5.17 10.83 14.12
N LEU A 206 4.92 9.57 13.78
CA LEU A 206 3.58 8.99 13.88
C LEU A 206 3.25 8.77 15.36
N ASP A 207 2.43 9.65 15.92
CA ASP A 207 1.78 9.44 17.20
C ASP A 207 0.56 8.54 16.98
N PRO A 208 0.55 7.29 17.49
CA PRO A 208 -0.52 6.34 17.24
C PRO A 208 -1.88 6.76 17.79
N ASP A 209 -1.88 7.58 18.84
CA ASP A 209 -3.10 8.05 19.48
C ASP A 209 -3.64 9.33 18.83
N ALA A 210 -2.79 10.11 18.15
CA ALA A 210 -3.19 11.26 17.35
C ALA A 210 -3.39 10.97 15.85
N ASP A 211 -2.90 9.82 15.35
CA ASP A 211 -3.01 9.44 13.94
C ASP A 211 -4.39 8.81 13.64
N HIS A 212 -5.34 9.63 13.19
CA HIS A 212 -6.70 9.20 12.88
C HIS A 212 -6.85 8.61 11.47
N TRP A 213 -7.54 7.47 11.39
CA TRP A 213 -7.92 6.78 10.18
C TRP A 213 -9.44 6.83 10.05
N THR A 214 -9.93 7.28 8.90
CA THR A 214 -11.36 7.43 8.64
C THR A 214 -11.68 6.81 7.30
N LEU A 215 -12.68 5.95 7.24
CA LEU A 215 -13.22 5.42 5.98
C LEU A 215 -13.68 6.57 5.10
N HIS A 216 -13.43 6.46 3.79
CA HIS A 216 -13.95 7.44 2.85
C HIS A 216 -15.49 7.36 2.81
N PRO A 217 -16.24 8.49 2.86
CA PRO A 217 -17.70 8.47 2.93
C PRO A 217 -18.36 7.77 1.74
N ASP A 218 -17.75 7.85 0.57
CA ASP A 218 -18.27 7.26 -0.67
C ASP A 218 -17.73 5.85 -0.96
N LEU A 219 -17.34 5.10 0.07
CA LEU A 219 -16.79 3.75 -0.10
C LEU A 219 -17.76 2.80 -0.83
N ASP A 220 -19.07 2.98 -0.62
CA ASP A 220 -20.15 2.19 -1.23
C ASP A 220 -20.60 2.70 -2.62
N LEU A 221 -20.15 3.88 -3.06
CA LEU A 221 -20.67 4.56 -4.27
C LEU A 221 -19.76 4.41 -5.50
N LEU A 222 -18.79 3.52 -5.46
CA LEU A 222 -17.76 3.41 -6.51
C LEU A 222 -17.62 1.99 -7.08
N ASP A 223 -18.64 1.16 -6.85
CA ASP A 223 -18.90 -0.11 -7.54
C ASP A 223 -19.65 0.15 -8.86
#